data_AF-A0AAN7JFY6-F1
#
_entry.id   AF-A0AAN7JFY6-F1
#
_cell.length_a   1.000
_cell.length_b   1.000
_cell.length_c   1.000
_cell.angle_alpha   90.00
_cell.angle_beta   90.00
_cell.angle_gamma   90.00
#
_symmetry.space_group_name_H-M   'P 1'
#
loop_
_entity.id
_entity.type
_entity.pdbx_description
1 polymer ?
#
loop_
_entity_poly.entity_id
_entity_poly.type
_entity_poly.pdbx_seq_one_letter_code
_entity_poly.pdbx_strand_id
1 'polypeptide(L)'
;MFLSAHYGGEDLVMKLSPGEPWKKVFGPVFFYLNCLPSGDDPLKLWEDAKQQMAAEVQNWPYNFPASADFEPMDSRGFINGRLLVRDRFMSEQLIPAKAAYVGLAPPGEAGSWQMECKGYQFWTETDSGGYFCIGNVRTGDYNLNAWVPGYIGDYQSDSVITISSGCQVDVGDRVFEPARDGPTLWEIGIPDRSAAEFYVPDPDPEYINKLYVDHPDKKVDESTYRGTTWQIRFKLEGVDSSDTYTLRLALAMANVARLEVRINTIDSPAWFSTEVIGHDNAIARHGIHGLYRLFSVQIPGNLLVAGDNSIFLSQTMATSPFQGVMYDYIRLEGPSPPPATEQ
;
A
#
# COMPACT_ATOMS: atom_id res chain seq x y z
N MET A 1 -0.83 10.42 -17.72
CA MET A 1 -1.32 11.24 -16.59
C MET A 1 -0.17 11.41 -15.62
N PHE A 2 0.23 12.62 -15.27
CA PHE A 2 1.35 12.84 -14.31
C PHE A 2 0.89 12.97 -12.86
N LEU A 3 -0.32 13.51 -12.66
CA LEU A 3 -1.00 13.54 -11.39
C LEU A 3 -2.49 13.30 -11.64
N SER A 4 -3.13 12.50 -10.79
CA SER A 4 -4.54 12.20 -10.89
C SER A 4 -5.09 11.73 -9.54
N ALA A 5 -6.38 11.95 -9.34
CA ALA A 5 -7.16 11.33 -8.25
C ALA A 5 -7.53 9.87 -8.54
N HIS A 6 -7.00 9.25 -9.61
CA HIS A 6 -7.26 7.84 -9.90
C HIS A 6 -6.70 6.96 -8.78
N TYR A 7 -7.55 6.06 -8.30
CA TYR A 7 -7.36 5.15 -7.17
C TYR A 7 -7.26 5.84 -5.80
N GLY A 8 -6.43 6.87 -5.61
CA GLY A 8 -6.26 7.52 -4.29
C GLY A 8 -7.15 8.73 -3.98
N GLY A 9 -8.04 9.13 -4.90
CA GLY A 9 -9.08 10.11 -4.56
C GLY A 9 -8.58 11.54 -4.30
N GLU A 10 -9.31 12.25 -3.43
CA GLU A 10 -8.99 13.64 -3.05
C GLU A 10 -7.63 13.76 -2.34
N ASP A 11 -7.20 12.71 -1.65
CA ASP A 11 -5.92 12.66 -0.92
C ASP A 11 -4.71 12.77 -1.88
N LEU A 12 -4.89 12.38 -3.15
CA LEU A 12 -3.87 12.53 -4.21
C LEU A 12 -4.08 13.75 -5.12
N VAL A 13 -5.06 14.60 -4.82
CA VAL A 13 -5.20 15.89 -5.52
C VAL A 13 -4.21 16.88 -4.92
N MET A 14 -3.43 17.55 -5.78
CA MET A 14 -2.49 18.58 -5.35
C MET A 14 -3.20 19.78 -4.72
N LYS A 15 -2.91 20.05 -3.44
CA LYS A 15 -3.46 21.17 -2.67
C LYS A 15 -2.38 22.24 -2.47
N LEU A 16 -2.52 23.40 -3.11
CA LEU A 16 -1.62 24.55 -2.94
C LEU A 16 -2.27 25.62 -2.06
N SER A 17 -1.53 26.17 -1.11
CA SER A 17 -1.99 27.30 -0.29
C SER A 17 -2.01 28.61 -1.10
N PRO A 18 -2.87 29.58 -0.72
CA PRO A 18 -2.88 30.88 -1.37
C PRO A 18 -1.48 31.53 -1.37
N GLY A 19 -0.96 31.81 -2.56
CA GLY A 19 0.38 32.40 -2.73
C GLY A 19 1.55 31.43 -2.57
N GLU A 20 1.32 30.12 -2.43
CA GLU A 20 2.39 29.11 -2.39
C GLU A 20 3.11 29.04 -3.75
N PRO A 21 4.39 29.46 -3.85
CA PRO A 21 5.15 29.28 -5.07
C PRO A 21 5.46 27.79 -5.24
N TRP A 22 5.03 27.21 -6.36
CA TRP A 22 5.25 25.79 -6.64
C TRP A 22 5.74 25.58 -8.08
N LYS A 23 6.76 24.75 -8.23
CA LYS A 23 7.30 24.33 -9.53
C LYS A 23 7.79 22.88 -9.47
N LYS A 24 7.51 22.11 -10.52
CA LYS A 24 7.96 20.73 -10.70
C LYS A 24 8.11 20.44 -12.19
N VAL A 25 9.14 19.69 -12.55
CA VAL A 25 9.31 19.20 -13.92
C VAL A 25 8.64 17.83 -14.02
N PHE A 26 7.71 17.71 -14.95
CA PHE A 26 7.13 16.43 -15.34
C PHE A 26 7.73 15.96 -16.67
N GLY A 27 8.11 14.68 -16.73
CA GLY A 27 8.81 14.11 -17.87
C GLY A 27 10.34 14.25 -17.75
N PRO A 28 11.09 14.26 -18.88
CA PRO A 28 10.62 14.28 -20.28
C PRO A 28 9.70 13.11 -20.65
N VAL A 29 8.81 13.33 -21.62
CA VAL A 29 7.98 12.26 -22.21
C VAL A 29 8.48 11.99 -23.60
N PHE A 30 8.79 10.73 -23.87
CA PHE A 30 9.20 10.26 -25.18
C PHE A 30 7.99 9.64 -25.90
N PHE A 31 7.74 10.08 -27.13
CA PHE A 31 6.72 9.50 -28.00
C PHE A 31 7.42 8.82 -29.19
N TYR A 32 7.22 7.52 -29.32
CA TYR A 32 7.77 6.73 -30.41
C TYR A 32 6.69 6.39 -31.44
N LEU A 33 7.00 6.60 -32.71
CA LEU A 33 6.12 6.27 -33.82
C LEU A 33 6.89 5.35 -34.77
N ASN A 34 6.37 4.15 -34.99
CA ASN A 34 6.89 3.19 -35.95
C ASN A 34 5.84 2.81 -36.99
N CYS A 35 6.28 2.15 -38.06
CA CYS A 35 5.41 1.70 -39.14
C CYS A 35 5.88 0.36 -39.70
N LEU A 36 4.95 -0.33 -40.37
CA LEU A 36 5.17 -1.64 -40.98
C LEU A 36 4.61 -1.63 -42.41
N PRO A 37 5.23 -2.33 -43.37
CA PRO A 37 4.61 -2.57 -44.66
C PRO A 37 3.26 -3.30 -44.53
N SER A 38 2.35 -3.03 -45.46
CA SER A 38 1.02 -3.67 -45.47
C SER A 38 1.12 -5.19 -45.65
N GLY A 39 0.44 -5.96 -44.80
CA GLY A 39 0.39 -7.42 -44.83
C GLY A 39 1.37 -8.13 -43.90
N ASP A 40 2.27 -7.40 -43.24
CA ASP A 40 3.14 -7.94 -42.20
C ASP A 40 2.42 -8.07 -40.85
N ASP A 41 2.96 -8.91 -39.96
CA ASP A 41 2.42 -9.14 -38.60
C ASP A 41 2.54 -7.89 -37.71
N PRO A 42 1.41 -7.30 -37.24
CA PRO A 42 1.41 -6.14 -36.35
C PRO A 42 2.16 -6.35 -35.03
N LEU A 43 2.38 -7.59 -34.56
CA LEU A 43 3.19 -7.85 -33.36
C LEU A 43 4.63 -7.34 -33.50
N LYS A 44 5.16 -7.22 -34.72
CA LYS A 44 6.47 -6.62 -34.96
C LYS A 44 6.54 -5.16 -34.50
N LEU A 45 5.45 -4.39 -34.62
CA LEU A 45 5.39 -3.01 -34.13
C LEU A 45 5.50 -2.95 -32.61
N TRP A 46 4.91 -3.93 -31.92
CA TRP A 46 4.99 -4.05 -30.46
C TRP A 46 6.39 -4.43 -29.99
N GLU A 47 7.04 -5.39 -30.65
CA GLU A 47 8.42 -5.78 -30.33
C GLU A 47 9.42 -4.65 -30.55
N ASP A 48 9.30 -3.93 -31.67
CA ASP A 48 10.11 -2.76 -31.98
C ASP A 48 9.91 -1.64 -30.95
N ALA A 49 8.66 -1.35 -30.57
CA ALA A 49 8.37 -0.38 -29.51
C ALA A 49 8.98 -0.77 -28.15
N LYS A 50 8.97 -2.06 -27.79
CA LYS A 50 9.64 -2.55 -26.57
C LYS A 50 11.15 -2.39 -26.62
N GLN A 51 11.78 -2.64 -27.78
CA GLN A 51 13.21 -2.44 -27.96
C GLN A 51 13.58 -0.96 -27.83
N GLN A 52 12.81 -0.06 -28.46
CA GLN A 52 13.01 1.38 -28.30
C GLN A 52 12.82 1.82 -26.84
N MET A 53 11.76 1.37 -26.17
CA MET A 53 11.53 1.66 -24.76
C MET A 53 12.73 1.24 -23.90
N ALA A 54 13.27 0.04 -24.11
CA ALA A 54 14.43 -0.44 -23.37
C ALA A 54 15.67 0.46 -23.59
N ALA A 55 15.92 0.91 -24.82
CA ALA A 55 17.02 1.84 -25.12
C ALA A 55 16.82 3.20 -24.45
N GLU A 56 15.61 3.76 -24.48
CA GLU A 56 15.31 5.06 -23.87
C GLU A 56 15.39 5.04 -22.34
N VAL A 57 15.00 3.94 -21.69
CA VAL A 57 15.16 3.75 -20.24
C VAL A 57 16.63 3.83 -19.83
N GLN A 58 17.55 3.28 -20.63
CA GLN A 58 19.00 3.34 -20.35
C GLN A 58 19.60 4.74 -20.58
N ASN A 59 18.98 5.54 -21.45
CA ASN A 59 19.44 6.91 -21.73
C ASN A 59 18.94 7.94 -20.72
N TRP A 60 17.97 7.59 -19.87
CA TRP A 60 17.48 8.48 -18.82
C TRP A 60 18.46 8.56 -17.65
N PRO A 61 18.71 9.76 -17.08
CA PRO A 61 18.17 11.08 -17.43
C PRO A 61 18.81 11.68 -18.68
N TYR A 62 18.02 12.25 -19.58
CA TYR A 62 18.55 12.89 -20.79
C TYR A 62 19.40 14.13 -20.48
N ASN A 63 20.40 14.39 -21.33
CA ASN A 63 21.27 15.58 -21.25
C ASN A 63 20.83 16.76 -22.13
N PHE A 64 19.88 16.55 -23.05
CA PHE A 64 19.39 17.58 -23.96
C PHE A 64 18.42 18.62 -23.33
N PRO A 65 17.67 18.33 -22.24
CA PRO A 65 16.77 19.34 -21.69
C PRO A 65 17.54 20.57 -21.17
N ALA A 66 17.29 21.72 -21.79
CA ALA A 66 18.00 22.98 -21.48
C ALA A 66 17.35 23.80 -20.35
N SER A 67 16.26 23.33 -19.76
CA SER A 67 15.57 24.04 -18.68
C SER A 67 16.41 24.00 -17.40
N ALA A 68 16.61 25.15 -16.76
CA ALA A 68 17.28 25.23 -15.45
C ALA A 68 16.52 24.49 -14.34
N ASP A 69 15.23 24.21 -14.52
CA ASP A 69 14.44 23.43 -13.57
C ASP A 69 14.66 21.90 -13.71
N PHE A 70 15.22 21.48 -14.85
CA PHE A 70 15.63 20.10 -15.08
C PHE A 70 17.06 19.90 -14.59
N GLU A 71 17.20 19.17 -13.49
CA GLU A 71 18.50 18.91 -12.88
C GLU A 71 19.34 17.99 -13.79
N PRO A 72 20.57 18.42 -14.18
CA PRO A 72 21.45 17.64 -15.04
C PRO A 72 21.82 16.29 -14.43
N MET A 73 22.15 15.31 -15.28
CA MET A 73 22.53 13.96 -14.86
C MET A 73 23.67 13.98 -13.82
N ASP A 74 24.75 14.71 -14.08
CA ASP A 74 25.94 14.75 -13.22
C ASP A 74 25.71 15.41 -11.85
N SER A 75 24.61 16.17 -11.70
CA SER A 75 24.23 16.77 -10.42
C SER A 75 23.35 15.86 -9.58
N ARG A 76 22.82 14.78 -10.13
CA ARG A 76 21.95 13.86 -9.40
C ARG A 76 22.77 12.90 -8.55
N GLY A 77 22.23 12.53 -7.41
CA GLY A 77 22.84 11.58 -6.50
C GLY A 77 22.40 10.14 -6.75
N PHE A 78 23.02 9.28 -5.97
CA PHE A 78 22.87 7.84 -5.97
C PHE A 78 22.79 7.35 -4.53
N ILE A 79 21.89 6.42 -4.25
CA ILE A 79 21.79 5.78 -2.94
C ILE A 79 21.71 4.26 -3.11
N ASN A 80 22.38 3.53 -2.23
CA ASN A 80 22.30 2.08 -2.15
C ASN A 80 22.31 1.62 -0.69
N GLY A 81 21.91 0.37 -0.48
CA GLY A 81 21.93 -0.26 0.82
C GLY A 81 21.25 -1.62 0.76
N ARG A 82 20.89 -2.14 1.94
CA ARG A 82 20.22 -3.42 2.08
C ARG A 82 19.08 -3.33 3.07
N LEU A 83 17.90 -3.82 2.70
CA LEU A 83 16.75 -3.94 3.58
C LEU A 83 16.61 -5.38 4.07
N LEU A 84 16.46 -5.53 5.37
CA LEU A 84 16.24 -6.77 6.09
C LEU A 84 14.94 -6.65 6.89
N VAL A 85 14.28 -7.78 7.16
CA VAL A 85 13.10 -7.86 8.01
C VAL A 85 13.44 -8.64 9.27
N ARG A 86 12.96 -8.15 10.41
CA ARG A 86 12.97 -8.87 11.68
C ARG A 86 11.55 -8.98 12.23
N ASP A 87 11.00 -10.18 12.17
CA ASP A 87 9.75 -10.53 12.83
C ASP A 87 10.04 -11.50 13.97
N ARG A 88 10.22 -10.94 15.18
CA ARG A 88 10.61 -11.66 16.40
C ARG A 88 9.68 -12.82 16.78
N PHE A 89 8.45 -12.86 16.25
CA PHE A 89 7.51 -13.96 16.51
C PHE A 89 7.59 -15.09 15.48
N MET A 90 8.28 -14.88 14.36
CA MET A 90 8.60 -15.93 13.38
C MET A 90 10.04 -16.42 13.52
N SER A 91 10.99 -15.50 13.67
CA SER A 91 12.41 -15.79 13.77
C SER A 91 13.17 -14.59 14.35
N GLU A 92 14.15 -14.86 15.21
CA GLU A 92 15.12 -13.85 15.66
C GLU A 92 16.16 -13.49 14.58
N GLN A 93 16.19 -14.25 13.47
CA GLN A 93 17.13 -13.99 12.38
C GLN A 93 16.67 -12.83 11.49
N LEU A 94 17.64 -12.05 11.01
CA LEU A 94 17.41 -11.05 9.97
C LEU A 94 17.19 -11.74 8.62
N ILE A 95 16.02 -11.53 8.03
CA ILE A 95 15.64 -12.12 6.75
C ILE A 95 15.82 -11.06 5.66
N PRO A 96 16.47 -11.36 4.53
CA PRO A 96 16.49 -10.47 3.36
C PRO A 96 15.08 -10.06 2.94
N ALA A 97 14.83 -8.74 2.85
CA ALA A 97 13.56 -8.23 2.35
C ALA A 97 13.55 -8.35 0.83
N LYS A 98 13.17 -9.51 0.28
CA LYS A 98 13.12 -9.76 -1.17
C LYS A 98 11.93 -9.06 -1.83
N ALA A 99 12.13 -8.44 -2.99
CA ALA A 99 11.08 -7.76 -3.76
C ALA A 99 10.33 -6.68 -2.93
N ALA A 100 11.03 -6.09 -1.97
CA ALA A 100 10.55 -4.96 -1.21
C ALA A 100 10.63 -3.70 -2.07
N TYR A 101 9.60 -2.88 -2.00
CA TYR A 101 9.61 -1.56 -2.62
C TYR A 101 10.31 -0.60 -1.66
N VAL A 102 11.43 -0.03 -2.10
CA VAL A 102 12.25 0.91 -1.33
C VAL A 102 12.31 2.22 -2.08
N GLY A 103 12.08 3.34 -1.40
CA GLY A 103 12.06 4.63 -2.06
C GLY A 103 12.42 5.81 -1.18
N LEU A 104 12.81 6.89 -1.85
CA LEU A 104 13.02 8.19 -1.26
C LEU A 104 11.81 9.08 -1.51
N ALA A 105 11.29 9.69 -0.46
CA ALA A 105 10.25 10.71 -0.51
C ALA A 105 10.65 11.88 0.42
N PRO A 106 10.12 13.10 0.20
CA PRO A 106 10.36 14.23 1.09
C PRO A 106 10.03 13.86 2.55
N PRO A 107 10.69 14.48 3.54
CA PRO A 107 10.45 14.14 4.93
C PRO A 107 9.01 14.39 5.36
N GLY A 108 8.49 13.49 6.19
CA GLY A 108 7.10 13.52 6.64
C GLY A 108 6.80 12.46 7.69
N GLU A 109 5.53 12.37 8.09
CA GLU A 109 5.02 11.35 9.00
C GLU A 109 5.08 9.95 8.37
N ALA A 110 5.15 8.91 9.20
CA ALA A 110 5.14 7.52 8.75
C ALA A 110 3.98 7.24 7.78
N GLY A 111 4.32 6.74 6.58
CA GLY A 111 3.35 6.43 5.53
C GLY A 111 2.88 7.62 4.68
N SER A 112 3.30 8.86 4.98
CA SER A 112 2.87 10.05 4.23
C SER A 112 3.33 10.05 2.76
N TRP A 113 4.37 9.28 2.44
CA TRP A 113 4.87 9.09 1.08
C TRP A 113 3.79 8.59 0.10
N GLN A 114 2.79 7.85 0.59
CA GLN A 114 1.67 7.37 -0.23
C GLN A 114 0.80 8.50 -0.77
N MET A 115 0.75 9.64 -0.07
CA MET A 115 -0.06 10.82 -0.42
C MET A 115 0.80 11.96 -1.00
N GLU A 116 2.11 11.76 -1.14
CA GLU A 116 3.03 12.78 -1.62
C GLU A 116 2.87 13.01 -3.14
N CYS A 117 2.33 14.18 -3.50
CA CYS A 117 2.10 14.60 -4.89
C CYS A 117 2.85 15.88 -5.31
N LYS A 118 3.40 16.66 -4.37
CA LYS A 118 4.10 17.94 -4.59
C LYS A 118 5.57 17.76 -4.90
N GLY A 119 6.28 16.96 -4.12
CA GLY A 119 7.71 16.69 -4.21
C GLY A 119 8.04 15.57 -5.20
N TYR A 120 9.32 15.19 -5.25
CA TYR A 120 9.79 14.06 -6.06
C TYR A 120 9.88 12.79 -5.21
N GLN A 121 9.54 11.66 -5.82
CA GLN A 121 9.76 10.35 -5.23
C GLN A 121 10.61 9.49 -6.17
N PHE A 122 11.42 8.59 -5.62
CA PHE A 122 12.28 7.69 -6.37
C PHE A 122 12.18 6.31 -5.75
N TRP A 123 11.84 5.29 -6.53
CA TRP A 123 11.55 3.94 -6.03
C TRP A 123 12.32 2.89 -6.81
N THR A 124 12.67 1.80 -6.14
CA THR A 124 13.25 0.60 -6.72
C THR A 124 12.75 -0.62 -5.95
N GLU A 125 13.01 -1.81 -6.49
CA GLU A 125 12.76 -3.07 -5.80
C GLU A 125 14.09 -3.68 -5.32
N THR A 126 14.08 -4.30 -4.16
CA THR A 126 15.23 -5.06 -3.66
C THR A 126 15.40 -6.37 -4.42
N ASP A 127 16.64 -6.81 -4.55
CA ASP A 127 16.96 -8.13 -5.07
C ASP A 127 16.65 -9.26 -4.05
N SER A 128 17.00 -10.51 -4.40
CA SER A 128 16.81 -11.67 -3.49
C SER A 128 17.64 -11.60 -2.20
N GLY A 129 18.70 -10.80 -2.19
CA GLY A 129 19.54 -10.53 -1.03
C GLY A 129 19.06 -9.37 -0.18
N GLY A 130 18.01 -8.64 -0.60
CA GLY A 130 17.53 -7.43 0.06
C GLY A 130 18.29 -6.18 -0.34
N TYR A 131 19.22 -6.25 -1.30
CA TYR A 131 19.98 -5.09 -1.75
C TYR A 131 19.15 -4.22 -2.68
N PHE A 132 19.29 -2.91 -2.54
CA PHE A 132 18.63 -1.94 -3.41
C PHE A 132 19.60 -0.86 -3.87
N CYS A 133 19.26 -0.26 -5.00
CA CYS A 133 19.99 0.83 -5.61
C CYS A 133 19.00 1.80 -6.27
N ILE A 134 19.06 3.07 -5.90
CA ILE A 134 18.26 4.15 -6.49
C ILE A 134 19.23 5.20 -7.05
N GLY A 135 19.34 5.24 -8.37
CA GLY A 135 20.15 6.22 -9.08
C GLY A 135 19.35 7.46 -9.50
N ASN A 136 20.07 8.48 -9.99
CA ASN A 136 19.49 9.67 -10.62
C ASN A 136 18.53 10.47 -9.72
N VAL A 137 18.78 10.40 -8.42
CA VAL A 137 18.00 11.07 -7.38
C VAL A 137 18.32 12.56 -7.41
N ARG A 138 17.29 13.41 -7.38
CA ARG A 138 17.49 14.87 -7.32
C ARG A 138 18.14 15.27 -6.00
N THR A 139 18.89 16.36 -6.02
CA THR A 139 19.39 16.96 -4.77
C THR A 139 18.23 17.37 -3.87
N GLY A 140 18.39 17.12 -2.57
CA GLY A 140 17.35 17.38 -1.57
C GLY A 140 17.47 16.49 -0.34
N ASP A 141 16.55 16.71 0.58
CA ASP A 141 16.41 15.93 1.80
C ASP A 141 15.26 14.94 1.65
N TYR A 142 15.46 13.71 2.13
CA TYR A 142 14.52 12.61 1.96
C TYR A 142 14.47 11.71 3.20
N ASN A 143 13.33 11.06 3.45
CA ASN A 143 13.27 9.83 4.24
C ASN A 143 13.37 8.63 3.29
N LEU A 144 14.10 7.59 3.73
CA LEU A 144 14.06 6.28 3.10
C LEU A 144 12.83 5.54 3.62
N ASN A 145 11.91 5.20 2.73
CA ASN A 145 10.69 4.49 3.01
C ASN A 145 10.74 3.12 2.36
N ALA A 146 10.07 2.13 2.94
CA ALA A 146 9.89 0.86 2.28
C ALA A 146 8.62 0.15 2.72
N TRP A 147 8.15 -0.77 1.90
CA TRP A 147 7.21 -1.80 2.30
C TRP A 147 7.61 -3.13 1.68
N VAL A 148 7.29 -4.21 2.38
CA VAL A 148 7.78 -5.55 2.04
C VAL A 148 6.57 -6.47 1.83
N PRO A 149 6.35 -7.00 0.62
CA PRO A 149 5.33 -8.03 0.41
C PRO A 149 5.53 -9.18 1.40
N GLY A 150 4.46 -9.65 2.03
CA GLY A 150 4.53 -10.63 3.11
C GLY A 150 4.57 -10.04 4.51
N TYR A 151 4.63 -8.70 4.66
CA TYR A 151 4.64 -8.03 5.95
C TYR A 151 3.74 -6.79 5.97
N ILE A 152 2.98 -6.61 7.06
CA ILE A 152 2.17 -5.40 7.26
C ILE A 152 3.00 -4.21 7.75
N GLY A 153 2.57 -3.01 7.36
CA GLY A 153 3.16 -1.74 7.80
C GLY A 153 4.14 -1.14 6.80
N ASP A 154 4.81 -0.08 7.25
CA ASP A 154 5.76 0.73 6.50
C ASP A 154 7.06 0.84 7.29
N TYR A 155 8.18 0.66 6.60
CA TYR A 155 9.47 1.12 7.08
C TYR A 155 9.64 2.60 6.73
N GLN A 156 10.13 3.38 7.67
CA GLN A 156 10.66 4.72 7.42
C GLN A 156 11.96 4.89 8.21
N SER A 157 12.97 5.51 7.59
CA SER A 157 14.23 5.80 8.27
C SER A 157 14.05 6.86 9.36
N ASP A 158 14.65 6.62 10.54
CA ASP A 158 14.65 7.59 11.64
C ASP A 158 15.36 8.89 11.28
N SER A 159 16.38 8.80 10.42
CA SER A 159 17.17 9.93 9.98
C SER A 159 16.79 10.36 8.56
N VAL A 160 16.81 11.66 8.35
CA VAL A 160 16.74 12.28 7.03
C VAL A 160 18.07 12.05 6.31
N ILE A 161 17.99 11.73 5.03
CA ILE A 161 19.12 11.51 4.13
C ILE A 161 19.21 12.70 3.19
N THR A 162 20.33 13.40 3.21
CA THR A 162 20.61 14.50 2.30
C THR A 162 21.34 14.00 1.06
N ILE A 163 20.73 14.20 -0.10
CA ILE A 163 21.33 13.95 -1.41
C ILE A 163 21.94 15.26 -1.91
N SER A 164 23.26 15.27 -2.04
CA SER A 164 24.04 16.40 -2.56
C SER A 164 24.50 16.13 -3.99
N SER A 165 24.96 17.17 -4.68
CA SER A 165 25.27 17.10 -6.12
C SER A 165 26.26 15.97 -6.43
N GLY A 166 25.85 15.01 -7.25
CA GLY A 166 26.70 13.89 -7.69
C GLY A 166 27.10 12.91 -6.58
N CYS A 167 26.47 12.98 -5.41
CA CYS A 167 26.88 12.16 -4.27
C CYS A 167 26.50 10.69 -4.43
N GLN A 168 27.29 9.83 -3.81
CA GLN A 168 26.95 8.43 -3.60
C GLN A 168 26.77 8.18 -2.11
N VAL A 169 25.59 7.72 -1.72
CA VAL A 169 25.23 7.41 -0.34
C VAL A 169 25.08 5.90 -0.21
N ASP A 170 25.78 5.31 0.73
CA ASP A 170 25.55 3.94 1.18
C ASP A 170 24.92 4.01 2.58
N VAL A 171 23.69 3.53 2.70
CA VAL A 171 23.00 3.48 4.00
C VAL A 171 23.25 2.17 4.73
N GLY A 172 24.02 1.23 4.19
CA GLY A 172 24.27 -0.07 4.78
C GLY A 172 22.98 -0.86 5.02
N ASP A 173 23.01 -1.71 6.04
CA ASP A 173 21.87 -2.54 6.42
C ASP A 173 20.82 -1.73 7.19
N ARG A 174 19.56 -1.89 6.77
CA ARG A 174 18.37 -1.33 7.40
C ARG A 174 17.44 -2.46 7.78
N VAL A 175 16.88 -2.40 8.98
CA VAL A 175 16.00 -3.44 9.51
C VAL A 175 14.59 -2.88 9.63
N PHE A 176 13.65 -3.50 8.93
CA PHE A 176 12.23 -3.30 9.11
C PHE A 176 11.71 -4.27 10.17
N GLU A 177 11.01 -3.73 11.16
CA GLU A 177 10.31 -4.49 12.19
C GLU A 177 8.80 -4.35 11.96
N PRO A 178 8.15 -5.34 11.34
CA PRO A 178 6.71 -5.31 11.09
C PRO A 178 5.94 -5.23 12.41
N ALA A 179 4.80 -4.53 12.39
CA ALA A 179 3.95 -4.38 13.57
C ALA A 179 3.48 -5.76 14.10
N ARG A 180 3.85 -6.10 15.33
CA ARG A 180 3.60 -7.41 15.95
C ARG A 180 3.64 -7.32 17.48
N ASP A 181 2.51 -7.57 18.13
CA ASP A 181 2.35 -7.51 19.58
C ASP A 181 2.35 -8.90 20.23
N GLY A 182 1.97 -9.94 19.48
CA GLY A 182 1.88 -11.31 19.98
C GLY A 182 1.96 -12.39 18.90
N PRO A 183 1.89 -13.68 19.28
CA PRO A 183 1.89 -14.79 18.33
C PRO A 183 0.62 -14.77 17.47
N THR A 184 0.73 -15.21 16.22
CA THR A 184 -0.44 -15.31 15.32
C THR A 184 -1.35 -16.44 15.78
N LEU A 185 -2.62 -16.13 16.04
CA LEU A 185 -3.65 -17.13 16.30
C LEU A 185 -4.30 -17.59 15.00
N TRP A 186 -4.58 -16.64 14.11
CA TRP A 186 -5.03 -16.89 12.74
C TRP A 186 -4.82 -15.64 11.89
N GLU A 187 -4.78 -15.84 10.57
CA GLU A 187 -4.67 -14.78 9.57
C GLU A 187 -5.49 -15.12 8.32
N ILE A 188 -5.87 -14.09 7.57
CA ILE A 188 -6.63 -14.18 6.31
C ILE A 188 -6.00 -13.18 5.33
N GLY A 189 -5.69 -13.63 4.12
CA GLY A 189 -5.08 -12.83 3.07
C GLY A 189 -3.56 -12.95 2.98
N ILE A 190 -2.97 -12.20 2.08
CA ILE A 190 -1.54 -12.04 1.84
C ILE A 190 -1.26 -10.54 1.98
N PRO A 191 -0.36 -10.12 2.88
CA PRO A 191 -0.05 -8.70 3.04
C PRO A 191 0.81 -8.20 1.87
N ASP A 192 0.16 -7.86 0.76
CA ASP A 192 0.78 -7.39 -0.50
C ASP A 192 0.17 -6.07 -1.01
N ARG A 193 -0.71 -5.47 -0.21
CA ARG A 193 -1.48 -4.24 -0.46
C ARG A 193 -2.52 -4.40 -1.56
N SER A 194 -2.92 -5.62 -1.86
CA SER A 194 -3.90 -5.96 -2.88
C SER A 194 -5.15 -6.57 -2.26
N ALA A 195 -6.27 -6.42 -2.95
CA ALA A 195 -7.51 -7.10 -2.64
C ALA A 195 -7.75 -8.34 -3.51
N ALA A 196 -6.73 -8.84 -4.21
CA ALA A 196 -6.87 -9.82 -5.29
C ALA A 196 -7.50 -11.15 -4.83
N GLU A 197 -7.23 -11.56 -3.60
CA GLU A 197 -7.73 -12.78 -2.97
C GLU A 197 -9.00 -12.55 -2.15
N PHE A 198 -9.38 -11.30 -1.95
CA PHE A 198 -10.61 -10.92 -1.29
C PHE A 198 -11.72 -10.68 -2.32
N TYR A 199 -12.96 -10.82 -1.86
CA TYR A 199 -14.10 -10.47 -2.69
C TYR A 199 -14.10 -8.96 -2.99
N VAL A 200 -14.00 -8.60 -4.27
CA VAL A 200 -14.17 -7.23 -4.76
C VAL A 200 -15.64 -7.04 -5.13
N PRO A 201 -16.35 -6.02 -4.60
CA PRO A 201 -17.75 -5.78 -4.94
C PRO A 201 -17.96 -5.61 -6.45
N ASP A 202 -19.07 -6.16 -6.95
CA ASP A 202 -19.44 -5.99 -8.35
C ASP A 202 -19.66 -4.51 -8.69
N PRO A 203 -19.19 -4.06 -9.86
CA PRO A 203 -19.32 -2.69 -10.28
C PRO A 203 -20.75 -2.34 -10.69
N ASP A 204 -21.01 -1.05 -10.85
CA ASP A 204 -22.27 -0.57 -11.42
C ASP A 204 -22.51 -1.20 -12.81
N PRO A 205 -23.68 -1.84 -13.05
CA PRO A 205 -24.01 -2.43 -14.33
C PRO A 205 -23.98 -1.46 -15.53
N GLU A 206 -24.10 -0.15 -15.31
CA GLU A 206 -24.00 0.87 -16.36
C GLU A 206 -22.54 1.05 -16.85
N TYR A 207 -21.56 0.84 -15.95
CA TYR A 207 -20.14 1.06 -16.21
C TYR A 207 -19.30 -0.22 -16.24
N ILE A 208 -19.94 -1.38 -16.09
CA ILE A 208 -19.25 -2.68 -16.12
C ILE A 208 -18.56 -2.89 -17.47
N ASN A 209 -17.27 -3.24 -17.42
CA ASN A 209 -16.56 -3.68 -18.60
C ASN A 209 -17.21 -4.98 -19.12
N LYS A 210 -17.73 -4.92 -20.35
CA LYS A 210 -18.49 -6.01 -20.98
C LYS A 210 -17.72 -7.33 -21.17
N LEU A 211 -16.41 -7.33 -20.87
CA LEU A 211 -15.58 -8.53 -20.85
C LEU A 211 -15.72 -9.37 -19.56
N TYR A 212 -16.33 -8.84 -18.49
CA TYR A 212 -16.38 -9.46 -17.16
C TYR A 212 -17.82 -9.65 -16.63
N VAL A 213 -18.80 -9.94 -17.51
CA VAL A 213 -20.24 -9.76 -17.22
C VAL A 213 -20.92 -10.97 -16.56
N ASP A 214 -20.23 -12.09 -16.34
CA ASP A 214 -20.87 -13.34 -15.89
C ASP A 214 -20.41 -13.79 -14.49
N HIS A 215 -20.48 -12.90 -13.50
CA HIS A 215 -20.44 -13.30 -12.09
C HIS A 215 -21.86 -13.31 -11.50
N PRO A 216 -22.40 -14.49 -11.12
CA PRO A 216 -23.77 -14.59 -10.65
C PRO A 216 -23.85 -14.34 -9.14
N ASP A 217 -23.92 -13.09 -8.69
CA ASP A 217 -24.42 -12.81 -7.33
C ASP A 217 -25.09 -11.41 -7.16
N LYS A 218 -26.40 -11.48 -6.87
CA LYS A 218 -27.22 -10.60 -6.00
C LYS A 218 -27.43 -9.12 -6.33
N LYS A 219 -28.61 -8.82 -6.90
CA LYS A 219 -29.40 -7.60 -6.62
C LYS A 219 -30.42 -7.87 -5.50
N VAL A 220 -30.62 -6.92 -4.58
CA VAL A 220 -31.69 -6.97 -3.55
C VAL A 220 -32.89 -6.10 -3.95
N ASP A 221 -32.66 -4.92 -4.54
CA ASP A 221 -33.60 -4.13 -5.38
C ASP A 221 -32.81 -3.00 -6.10
N GLU A 222 -33.47 -2.18 -6.93
CA GLU A 222 -32.82 -1.20 -7.83
C GLU A 222 -32.26 0.07 -7.16
N SER A 223 -32.51 0.33 -5.86
CA SER A 223 -32.18 1.65 -5.27
C SER A 223 -31.72 1.68 -3.81
N THR A 224 -31.64 0.55 -3.11
CA THR A 224 -31.10 0.53 -1.73
C THR A 224 -29.86 -0.34 -1.56
N TYR A 225 -28.77 0.29 -1.09
CA TYR A 225 -27.56 -0.41 -0.68
C TYR A 225 -27.65 -0.77 0.81
N ARG A 226 -27.13 -1.94 1.17
CA ARG A 226 -26.98 -2.36 2.57
C ARG A 226 -25.51 -2.49 2.90
N GLY A 227 -25.14 -2.03 4.09
CA GLY A 227 -23.81 -2.24 4.64
C GLY A 227 -23.50 -3.74 4.66
N THR A 228 -22.25 -4.09 4.34
CA THR A 228 -21.81 -5.47 4.34
C THR A 228 -21.16 -5.80 5.67
N THR A 229 -21.54 -6.93 6.27
CA THR A 229 -20.91 -7.45 7.49
C THR A 229 -20.27 -8.79 7.21
N TRP A 230 -18.96 -8.89 7.43
CA TRP A 230 -18.24 -10.16 7.44
C TRP A 230 -18.27 -10.74 8.84
N GLN A 231 -18.53 -12.05 8.96
CA GLN A 231 -18.40 -12.78 10.22
C GLN A 231 -17.23 -13.74 10.11
N ILE A 232 -16.18 -13.47 10.87
CA ILE A 232 -15.03 -14.37 11.02
C ILE A 232 -15.30 -15.24 12.24
N ARG A 233 -15.43 -16.55 12.04
CA ARG A 233 -15.63 -17.54 13.11
C ARG A 233 -14.33 -18.28 13.36
N PHE A 234 -13.95 -18.41 14.63
CA PHE A 234 -12.71 -19.07 15.02
C PHE A 234 -12.86 -19.70 16.40
N LYS A 235 -11.98 -20.65 16.71
CA LYS A 235 -11.92 -21.30 18.02
C LYS A 235 -10.65 -20.93 18.75
N LEU A 236 -10.75 -20.69 20.05
CA LEU A 236 -9.60 -20.51 20.95
C LEU A 236 -9.57 -21.65 21.97
N GLU A 237 -8.42 -22.28 22.14
CA GLU A 237 -8.27 -23.35 23.15
C GLU A 237 -8.31 -22.80 24.57
N GLY A 238 -7.77 -21.60 24.78
CA GLY A 238 -7.78 -20.87 26.03
C GLY A 238 -7.77 -19.37 25.79
N VAL A 239 -8.29 -18.62 26.77
CA VAL A 239 -8.34 -17.15 26.75
C VAL A 239 -7.83 -16.64 28.08
N ASP A 240 -6.87 -15.72 28.04
CA ASP A 240 -6.52 -14.93 29.21
C ASP A 240 -7.45 -13.71 29.28
N SER A 241 -8.44 -13.76 30.19
CA SER A 241 -9.41 -12.67 30.33
C SER A 241 -8.81 -11.37 30.86
N SER A 242 -7.59 -11.41 31.42
CA SER A 242 -6.90 -10.25 32.00
C SER A 242 -5.97 -9.55 31.02
N ASP A 243 -5.70 -10.18 29.87
CA ASP A 243 -4.73 -9.68 28.89
C ASP A 243 -5.42 -9.12 27.63
N THR A 244 -4.64 -8.59 26.71
CA THR A 244 -5.11 -7.92 25.49
C THR A 244 -4.63 -8.65 24.24
N TYR A 245 -5.55 -8.89 23.32
CA TYR A 245 -5.31 -9.47 22.01
C TYR A 245 -5.28 -8.35 20.97
N THR A 246 -4.52 -8.50 19.88
CA THR A 246 -4.47 -7.47 18.82
C THR A 246 -5.07 -7.99 17.52
N LEU A 247 -6.10 -7.32 17.00
CA LEU A 247 -6.61 -7.53 15.65
C LEU A 247 -5.99 -6.50 14.71
N ARG A 248 -5.16 -6.95 13.77
CA ARG A 248 -4.61 -6.15 12.67
C ARG A 248 -5.58 -6.17 11.50
N LEU A 249 -5.92 -5.01 10.98
CA LEU A 249 -6.79 -4.82 9.81
C LEU A 249 -6.05 -3.97 8.79
N ALA A 250 -5.49 -4.62 7.76
CA ALA A 250 -4.91 -3.97 6.60
C ALA A 250 -5.95 -3.86 5.49
N LEU A 251 -6.12 -2.66 4.95
CA LEU A 251 -7.00 -2.35 3.84
C LEU A 251 -6.16 -1.97 2.63
N ALA A 252 -6.44 -2.60 1.48
CA ALA A 252 -5.89 -2.23 0.18
C ALA A 252 -6.46 -0.88 -0.30
N MET A 253 -7.65 -0.50 0.17
CA MET A 253 -8.29 0.80 -0.09
C MET A 253 -9.49 1.03 0.84
N ALA A 254 -9.92 2.29 0.97
CA ALA A 254 -11.23 2.64 1.54
C ALA A 254 -11.90 3.76 0.72
N ASN A 255 -13.22 3.72 0.54
CA ASN A 255 -13.97 4.81 -0.08
C ASN A 255 -15.23 5.15 0.72
N VAL A 256 -15.25 6.34 1.33
CA VAL A 256 -16.33 6.89 2.16
C VAL A 256 -16.99 5.78 2.99
N ALA A 257 -16.15 5.10 3.78
CA ALA A 257 -16.52 3.92 4.53
C ALA A 257 -16.33 4.16 6.02
N ARG A 258 -17.14 3.48 6.84
CA ARG A 258 -16.94 3.37 8.27
C ARG A 258 -16.86 1.89 8.61
N LEU A 259 -15.73 1.46 9.14
CA LEU A 259 -15.50 0.07 9.54
C LEU A 259 -15.69 -0.06 11.04
N GLU A 260 -16.61 -0.94 11.44
CA GLU A 260 -16.90 -1.27 12.83
C GLU A 260 -16.53 -2.72 13.12
N VAL A 261 -15.95 -2.96 14.30
CA VAL A 261 -15.56 -4.28 14.79
C VAL A 261 -16.43 -4.62 16.01
N ARG A 262 -17.10 -5.77 15.98
CA ARG A 262 -17.85 -6.32 17.12
C ARG A 262 -17.34 -7.71 17.47
N ILE A 263 -17.37 -8.04 18.75
CA ILE A 263 -16.86 -9.30 19.29
C ILE A 263 -18.03 -10.11 19.83
N ASN A 264 -18.19 -11.34 19.35
CA ASN A 264 -19.14 -12.38 19.75
C ASN A 264 -20.65 -12.07 19.58
N THR A 265 -21.08 -10.81 19.69
CA THR A 265 -22.49 -10.41 19.57
C THR A 265 -22.65 -9.32 18.51
N ILE A 266 -23.40 -9.59 17.43
CA ILE A 266 -23.60 -8.62 16.35
C ILE A 266 -24.44 -7.40 16.76
N ASP A 267 -25.34 -7.57 17.73
CA ASP A 267 -26.22 -6.50 18.20
C ASP A 267 -25.57 -5.65 19.32
N SER A 268 -24.34 -5.96 19.73
CA SER A 268 -23.61 -5.14 20.71
C SER A 268 -23.19 -3.80 20.08
N PRO A 269 -22.91 -2.79 20.92
CA PRO A 269 -22.11 -1.65 20.47
C PRO A 269 -20.82 -2.13 19.80
N ALA A 270 -20.39 -1.40 18.77
CA ALA A 270 -19.09 -1.64 18.15
C ALA A 270 -17.99 -1.45 19.20
N TRP A 271 -17.10 -2.43 19.31
CA TRP A 271 -15.92 -2.34 20.16
C TRP A 271 -14.94 -1.30 19.60
N PHE A 272 -14.78 -1.30 18.28
CA PHE A 272 -13.98 -0.34 17.56
C PHE A 272 -14.77 0.20 16.37
N SER A 273 -14.62 1.49 16.09
CA SER A 273 -15.14 2.13 14.88
C SER A 273 -14.08 3.07 14.35
N THR A 274 -13.85 3.03 13.04
CA THR A 274 -13.11 4.10 12.38
C THR A 274 -13.98 5.38 12.35
N GLU A 275 -13.37 6.53 12.10
CA GLU A 275 -14.09 7.64 11.47
C GLU A 275 -14.52 7.26 10.05
N VAL A 276 -15.09 8.21 9.29
CA VAL A 276 -15.28 7.98 7.85
C VAL A 276 -13.90 8.03 7.21
N ILE A 277 -13.50 6.92 6.60
CA ILE A 277 -12.20 6.73 5.96
C ILE A 277 -12.35 6.60 4.45
N GLY A 278 -11.28 6.92 3.73
CA GLY A 278 -11.20 6.70 2.29
C GLY A 278 -11.21 7.98 1.49
N HIS A 279 -12.01 7.98 0.41
CA HIS A 279 -12.05 8.91 -0.73
C HIS A 279 -11.43 8.34 -2.01
N ASP A 280 -10.88 7.13 -1.94
CA ASP A 280 -10.40 6.35 -3.08
C ASP A 280 -11.52 6.11 -4.10
N ASN A 281 -11.16 5.90 -5.36
CA ASN A 281 -12.14 5.54 -6.40
C ASN A 281 -11.80 4.22 -7.08
N ALA A 282 -11.06 3.35 -6.39
CA ALA A 282 -10.68 2.03 -6.86
C ALA A 282 -11.90 1.13 -7.14
N ILE A 283 -12.89 1.07 -6.23
CA ILE A 283 -14.14 0.28 -6.43
C ILE A 283 -14.80 0.67 -7.76
N ALA A 284 -15.03 1.98 -7.97
CA ALA A 284 -15.67 2.50 -9.19
C ALA A 284 -14.88 2.24 -10.47
N ARG A 285 -13.61 1.84 -10.37
CA ARG A 285 -12.68 1.60 -11.48
C ARG A 285 -12.25 0.15 -11.63
N HIS A 286 -12.85 -0.75 -10.85
CA HIS A 286 -12.46 -2.16 -10.78
C HIS A 286 -10.99 -2.35 -10.42
N GLY A 287 -10.45 -1.44 -9.61
CA GLY A 287 -9.14 -1.59 -9.00
C GLY A 287 -9.18 -2.61 -7.88
N ILE A 288 -8.02 -3.20 -7.61
CA ILE A 288 -7.80 -4.09 -6.46
C ILE A 288 -6.94 -3.43 -5.39
N HIS A 289 -6.60 -2.15 -5.55
CA HIS A 289 -5.79 -1.39 -4.60
C HIS A 289 -6.03 0.12 -4.74
N GLY A 290 -5.73 0.85 -3.68
CA GLY A 290 -5.83 2.30 -3.53
C GLY A 290 -4.81 2.77 -2.50
N LEU A 291 -5.22 3.61 -1.55
CA LEU A 291 -4.37 4.02 -0.44
C LEU A 291 -4.40 2.96 0.67
N TYR A 292 -3.22 2.46 1.03
CA TYR A 292 -3.07 1.44 2.07
C TYR A 292 -3.37 2.03 3.45
N ARG A 293 -4.11 1.29 4.28
CA ARG A 293 -4.41 1.68 5.67
C ARG A 293 -4.26 0.49 6.58
N LEU A 294 -3.58 0.66 7.71
CA LEU A 294 -3.42 -0.35 8.74
C LEU A 294 -4.03 0.11 10.06
N PHE A 295 -4.96 -0.66 10.60
CA PHE A 295 -5.53 -0.46 11.92
C PHE A 295 -5.07 -1.57 12.87
N SER A 296 -4.86 -1.20 14.14
CA SER A 296 -4.50 -2.12 15.22
C SER A 296 -5.54 -1.99 16.33
N VAL A 297 -6.44 -2.97 16.41
CA VAL A 297 -7.55 -2.97 17.35
C VAL A 297 -7.19 -3.83 18.56
N GLN A 298 -7.05 -3.20 19.71
CA GLN A 298 -6.80 -3.86 20.98
C GLN A 298 -8.12 -4.47 21.51
N ILE A 299 -8.17 -5.79 21.69
CA ILE A 299 -9.34 -6.56 22.12
C ILE A 299 -9.06 -7.12 23.52
N PRO A 300 -9.75 -6.64 24.58
CA PRO A 300 -9.65 -7.21 25.91
C PRO A 300 -10.06 -8.68 25.90
N GLY A 301 -9.27 -9.53 26.55
CA GLY A 301 -9.51 -10.96 26.60
C GLY A 301 -10.86 -11.33 27.23
N ASN A 302 -11.42 -10.49 28.11
CA ASN A 302 -12.76 -10.70 28.68
C ASN A 302 -13.92 -10.60 27.67
N LEU A 303 -13.67 -10.14 26.44
CA LEU A 303 -14.63 -10.17 25.33
C LEU A 303 -14.60 -11.50 24.56
N LEU A 304 -13.56 -12.32 24.77
CA LEU A 304 -13.34 -13.61 24.13
C LEU A 304 -13.66 -14.75 25.11
N VAL A 305 -13.94 -15.94 24.58
CA VAL A 305 -14.21 -17.15 25.36
C VAL A 305 -13.38 -18.33 24.88
N ALA A 306 -13.11 -19.30 25.76
CA ALA A 306 -12.61 -20.60 25.32
C ALA A 306 -13.69 -21.30 24.48
N GLY A 307 -13.31 -21.83 23.33
CA GLY A 307 -14.23 -22.39 22.34
C GLY A 307 -14.56 -21.40 21.20
N ASP A 308 -15.82 -21.39 20.77
CA ASP A 308 -16.28 -20.66 19.59
C ASP A 308 -16.38 -19.16 19.83
N ASN A 309 -15.73 -18.38 18.96
CA ASN A 309 -15.79 -16.93 18.93
C ASN A 309 -16.19 -16.42 17.54
N SER A 310 -16.63 -15.17 17.47
CA SER A 310 -16.89 -14.46 16.24
C SER A 310 -16.38 -13.02 16.30
N ILE A 311 -15.73 -12.57 15.23
CA ILE A 311 -15.48 -11.16 14.97
C ILE A 311 -16.35 -10.74 13.80
N PHE A 312 -17.11 -9.66 13.99
CA PHE A 312 -17.91 -9.05 12.93
C PHE A 312 -17.23 -7.78 12.45
N LEU A 313 -17.00 -7.69 11.14
CA LEU A 313 -16.45 -6.52 10.47
C LEU A 313 -17.57 -5.90 9.63
N SER A 314 -18.13 -4.80 10.09
CA SER A 314 -19.26 -4.13 9.45
C SER A 314 -18.81 -2.84 8.78
N GLN A 315 -18.98 -2.77 7.47
CA GLN A 315 -18.97 -1.49 6.78
C GLN A 315 -20.38 -0.91 6.86
N THR A 316 -20.55 0.26 7.48
CA THR A 316 -21.89 0.79 7.81
C THR A 316 -22.39 1.89 6.88
N MET A 317 -21.54 2.41 5.98
CA MET A 317 -21.91 3.46 5.01
C MET A 317 -22.45 2.82 3.72
N ALA A 318 -23.75 2.92 3.46
CA ALA A 318 -24.39 2.29 2.31
C ALA A 318 -25.37 3.22 1.58
N THR A 319 -24.90 4.41 1.22
CA THR A 319 -25.67 5.39 0.43
C THR A 319 -25.27 5.42 -1.05
N SER A 320 -24.23 4.67 -1.44
CA SER A 320 -23.70 4.63 -2.82
C SER A 320 -23.09 3.25 -3.12
N PRO A 321 -23.13 2.77 -4.39
CA PRO A 321 -22.52 1.49 -4.76
C PRO A 321 -21.00 1.47 -4.59
N PHE A 322 -20.37 2.64 -4.56
CA PHE A 322 -18.91 2.74 -4.50
C PHE A 322 -18.39 2.90 -3.07
N GLN A 323 -19.26 2.91 -2.06
CA GLN A 323 -18.84 2.99 -0.66
C GLN A 323 -18.43 1.62 -0.17
N GLY A 324 -17.24 1.53 0.42
CA GLY A 324 -16.71 0.25 0.85
C GLY A 324 -15.26 0.28 1.27
N VAL A 325 -14.80 -0.87 1.73
CA VAL A 325 -13.40 -1.17 1.98
C VAL A 325 -13.02 -2.37 1.15
N MET A 326 -11.76 -2.45 0.71
CA MET A 326 -11.18 -3.71 0.27
C MET A 326 -10.11 -4.10 1.27
N TYR A 327 -10.19 -5.34 1.75
CA TYR A 327 -9.21 -5.90 2.66
C TYR A 327 -7.97 -6.34 1.89
N ASP A 328 -6.82 -6.16 2.52
CA ASP A 328 -5.52 -6.71 2.11
C ASP A 328 -5.14 -7.87 3.03
N TYR A 329 -5.22 -7.65 4.33
CA TYR A 329 -4.80 -8.69 5.27
C TYR A 329 -5.43 -8.48 6.65
N ILE A 330 -5.83 -9.57 7.29
CA ILE A 330 -6.45 -9.57 8.61
C ILE A 330 -5.72 -10.59 9.47
N ARG A 331 -5.28 -10.19 10.67
CA ARG A 331 -4.61 -11.09 11.62
C ARG A 331 -5.09 -10.86 13.04
N LEU A 332 -5.37 -11.95 13.75
CA LEU A 332 -5.52 -11.92 15.21
C LEU A 332 -4.23 -12.42 15.87
N GLU A 333 -3.70 -11.60 16.76
CA GLU A 333 -2.54 -11.86 17.59
C GLU A 333 -3.00 -12.18 19.01
N GLY A 334 -2.35 -13.17 19.63
CA GLY A 334 -2.49 -13.42 21.07
C GLY A 334 -1.84 -12.33 21.90
N PRO A 335 -1.92 -12.42 23.24
CA PRO A 335 -1.26 -11.45 24.09
C PRO A 335 0.26 -11.49 23.99
N SER A 336 0.90 -10.36 24.30
CA SER A 336 2.36 -10.29 24.31
C SER A 336 2.89 -11.25 25.37
N PRO A 337 3.85 -12.14 25.03
CA PRO A 337 4.51 -12.93 26.04
C PRO A 337 5.20 -11.99 27.04
N PRO A 338 5.26 -12.37 28.33
CA PRO A 338 6.02 -11.60 29.31
C PRO A 338 7.47 -11.46 28.85
N PRO A 339 8.14 -10.33 29.13
CA PRO A 339 9.54 -10.15 28.77
C PRO A 339 10.35 -11.31 29.34
N ALA A 340 11.21 -11.90 28.50
CA ALA A 340 12.10 -12.97 28.92
C ALA A 340 12.89 -12.48 30.13
N THR A 341 12.79 -13.19 31.25
CA THR A 341 13.60 -12.89 32.42
C THR A 341 15.05 -13.23 32.03
N GLU A 342 15.92 -12.23 31.96
CA GLU A 342 17.37 -12.46 31.83
C GLU A 342 17.79 -13.37 32.99
N GLN A 343 18.23 -14.60 32.68
CA GLN A 343 18.88 -15.52 33.63
C GLN A 343 20.38 -15.48 33.43
#